data_AF-A0A7S4NF18-F1
#
_entry.id   AF-A0A7S4NF18-F1
#
_cell.length_a   1.000
_cell.length_b   1.000
_cell.length_c   1.000
_cell.angle_alpha   90.00
_cell.angle_beta   90.00
_cell.angle_gamma   90.00
#
_symmetry.space_group_name_H-M   'P 1'
#
loop_
_entity.id
_entity.type
_entity.pdbx_description
1 polymer ?
#
loop_
_entity_poly.entity_id
_entity_poly.type
_entity_poly.pdbx_seq_one_letter_code
_entity_poly.pdbx_strand_id
1 'polypeptide(L)'
;SNWVRFEERPGGDGPICGFTEPLLHMYNKNGATIKERVGADEWRALCGERSTVLLLGDSLGDATMADGMGMARVHKIGFLNETAAERIAARIAKYRAAFDAVILGDISFEFVRGLTRL
;
A
#
# COMPACT_ATOMS: atom_id res chain seq x y z
N SER A 1 1.17 -7.51 -6.88
CA SER A 1 1.54 -8.47 -5.84
C SER A 1 2.51 -9.50 -6.40
N ASN A 2 3.32 -10.10 -5.53
CA ASN A 2 4.21 -11.21 -5.90
C ASN A 2 3.43 -12.51 -5.75
N TRP A 3 2.96 -13.06 -6.87
CA TRP A 3 2.28 -14.35 -6.86
C TRP A 3 3.31 -15.47 -6.94
N VAL A 4 3.16 -16.49 -6.11
CA VAL A 4 4.01 -17.69 -6.15
C VAL A 4 3.73 -18.44 -7.45
N ARG A 5 4.80 -18.89 -8.12
CA ARG A 5 4.72 -19.77 -9.28
C ARG A 5 5.10 -21.19 -8.89
N PHE A 6 4.36 -22.15 -9.42
CA PHE A 6 4.62 -23.57 -9.27
C PHE A 6 5.06 -24.18 -10.61
N GLU A 7 5.88 -25.22 -10.56
CA GLU A 7 6.22 -26.02 -11.74
C GLU A 7 4.98 -26.80 -12.20
N GLU A 8 4.61 -26.76 -13.47
CA GLU A 8 3.48 -27.55 -13.98
C GLU A 8 3.84 -29.04 -14.03
N ARG A 9 2.98 -29.91 -13.50
CA ARG A 9 3.14 -31.37 -13.58
C ARG A 9 1.84 -32.05 -14.03
N PRO A 10 1.93 -33.24 -14.67
CA PRO A 10 0.74 -34.06 -14.92
C PRO A 10 0.06 -34.41 -13.60
N GLY A 11 -1.18 -33.94 -13.40
CA GLY A 11 -1.97 -34.19 -12.20
C GLY A 11 -1.95 -33.09 -11.13
N GLY A 12 -1.28 -31.96 -11.35
CA GLY A 12 -1.37 -30.78 -10.49
C GLY A 12 -0.11 -29.93 -10.42
N ASP A 13 -0.09 -29.01 -9.46
CA ASP A 13 1.03 -28.11 -9.22
C ASP A 13 2.21 -28.83 -8.56
N GLY A 14 3.40 -28.66 -9.13
CA GLY A 14 4.68 -29.12 -8.60
C GLY A 14 5.27 -28.17 -7.55
N PRO A 15 6.58 -28.27 -7.26
CA PRO A 15 7.24 -27.41 -6.28
C PRO A 15 7.21 -25.93 -6.69
N ILE A 16 7.41 -25.05 -5.71
CA ILE A 16 7.60 -23.61 -5.95
C ILE A 16 8.83 -23.42 -6.84
N CYS A 17 8.63 -22.73 -7.96
CA CYS A 17 9.68 -22.46 -8.95
C CYS A 17 10.01 -20.96 -9.10
N GLY A 18 9.27 -20.08 -8.42
CA GLY A 18 9.58 -18.64 -8.38
C GLY A 18 8.40 -17.75 -8.00
N PHE A 19 8.47 -16.49 -8.40
CA PHE A 19 7.40 -15.49 -8.24
C PHE A 19 7.07 -14.84 -9.59
N THR A 20 5.89 -14.24 -9.69
CA THR A 20 5.51 -13.44 -10.86
C THR A 20 6.31 -12.14 -10.93
N GLU A 21 6.78 -11.82 -12.12
CA GLU A 21 7.44 -10.55 -12.42
C GLU A 21 6.45 -9.45 -12.84
N PRO A 22 6.83 -8.16 -12.74
CA PRO A 22 7.95 -7.66 -11.94
C PRO A 22 7.73 -7.87 -10.43
N LEU A 23 8.80 -8.19 -9.72
CA LEU A 23 8.80 -8.30 -8.26
C LEU A 23 8.46 -6.96 -7.60
N LEU A 24 7.39 -6.93 -6.79
CA LEU A 24 7.01 -5.85 -5.90
C LEU A 24 7.83 -5.93 -4.60
N HIS A 25 8.53 -4.86 -4.25
CA HIS A 25 9.31 -4.70 -3.02
C HIS A 25 9.09 -3.30 -2.42
N MET A 26 9.67 -3.01 -1.25
CA MET A 26 9.39 -1.78 -0.49
C MET A 26 9.74 -0.46 -1.19
N TYR A 27 10.47 -0.49 -2.32
CA TYR A 27 10.91 0.72 -3.03
C TYR A 27 10.27 0.92 -4.40
N ASN A 28 9.40 0.01 -4.86
CA ASN A 28 8.68 0.15 -6.12
C ASN A 28 7.14 0.11 -5.93
N LYS A 29 6.67 0.44 -4.73
CA LYS A 29 5.25 0.54 -4.39
C LYS A 29 4.64 1.85 -4.91
N ASN A 30 4.46 1.97 -6.22
CA ASN A 30 3.71 3.08 -6.82
C ASN A 30 2.37 2.62 -7.41
N GLY A 31 1.43 3.55 -7.51
CA GLY A 31 0.08 3.28 -8.01
C GLY A 31 -0.04 3.20 -9.53
N ALA A 32 0.93 3.77 -10.26
CA ALA A 32 1.02 3.68 -11.72
C ALA A 32 0.98 2.22 -12.20
N THR A 33 1.70 1.33 -11.49
CA THR A 33 1.76 -0.10 -11.80
C THR A 33 0.38 -0.77 -11.77
N ILE A 34 -0.53 -0.35 -10.88
CA ILE A 34 -1.88 -0.92 -10.79
C ILE A 34 -2.68 -0.51 -12.03
N LYS A 35 -2.68 0.79 -12.34
CA LYS A 35 -3.38 1.35 -13.51
C LYS A 35 -2.90 0.73 -14.82
N GLU A 36 -1.60 0.52 -14.96
CA GLU A 36 -1.01 -0.16 -16.12
C GLU A 36 -1.44 -1.62 -16.22
N ARG A 37 -1.49 -2.35 -15.10
CA ARG A 37 -1.86 -3.77 -15.10
C ARG A 37 -3.34 -4.03 -15.38
N VAL A 38 -4.24 -3.19 -14.86
CA VAL A 38 -5.69 -3.38 -15.06
C VAL A 38 -6.18 -2.73 -16.36
N GLY A 39 -5.42 -1.78 -16.92
CA GLY A 39 -5.82 -1.01 -18.09
C GLY A 39 -6.73 0.16 -17.74
N ALA A 40 -6.83 1.13 -18.66
CA ALA A 40 -7.49 2.40 -18.40
C ALA A 40 -9.00 2.29 -18.14
N ASP A 41 -9.69 1.37 -18.84
CA ASP A 41 -11.14 1.22 -18.73
C ASP A 41 -11.54 0.53 -17.42
N GLU A 42 -10.85 -0.56 -17.06
CA GLU A 42 -11.04 -1.23 -15.77
C GLU A 42 -10.68 -0.31 -14.60
N TRP A 43 -9.58 0.45 -14.73
CA TRP A 43 -9.21 1.45 -13.74
C TRP A 43 -10.32 2.50 -13.55
N ARG A 44 -10.90 3.01 -14.65
CA ARG A 44 -12.01 3.96 -14.61
C ARG A 44 -13.24 3.35 -13.95
N ALA A 45 -13.57 2.09 -14.25
CA ALA A 45 -14.69 1.38 -13.62
C ALA A 45 -14.47 1.18 -12.11
N LEU A 46 -13.26 0.77 -11.71
CA LEU A 46 -12.88 0.59 -10.31
C LEU A 46 -12.87 1.90 -9.53
N CYS A 47 -12.45 3.00 -10.13
CA CYS A 47 -12.44 4.33 -9.49
C CYS A 47 -13.83 4.98 -9.48
N GLY A 48 -14.65 4.76 -10.52
CA GLY A 48 -15.87 5.51 -10.74
C GLY A 48 -15.58 7.02 -10.79
N GLU A 49 -16.39 7.81 -10.08
CA GLU A 49 -16.21 9.27 -9.95
C GLU A 49 -15.30 9.69 -8.79
N ARG A 50 -14.72 8.72 -8.06
CA ARG A 50 -13.89 9.02 -6.88
C ARG A 50 -12.60 9.73 -7.31
N SER A 51 -12.39 10.92 -6.75
CA SER A 51 -11.20 11.73 -6.96
C SER A 51 -10.31 11.85 -5.71
N THR A 52 -10.76 11.27 -4.59
CA THR A 52 -10.05 11.27 -3.31
C THR A 52 -9.67 9.85 -2.92
N VAL A 53 -8.44 9.67 -2.46
CA VAL A 53 -7.92 8.41 -1.92
C VAL A 53 -7.53 8.57 -0.46
N LEU A 54 -7.90 7.59 0.34
CA LEU A 54 -7.35 7.36 1.66
C LEU A 54 -6.28 6.26 1.55
N LEU A 55 -5.02 6.64 1.73
CA LEU A 55 -3.87 5.74 1.72
C LEU A 55 -3.50 5.39 3.15
N LEU A 56 -3.39 4.09 3.42
CA LEU A 56 -2.99 3.53 4.70
C LEU A 56 -1.71 2.73 4.52
N GLY A 57 -0.69 2.95 5.35
CA GLY A 57 0.59 2.25 5.23
C GLY A 57 1.35 2.20 6.54
N ASP A 58 2.14 1.15 6.75
CA ASP A 58 2.94 0.94 7.97
C ASP A 58 4.44 1.16 7.74
N SER A 59 4.87 1.22 6.48
CA SER A 59 6.24 1.50 6.08
C SER A 59 6.36 2.81 5.30
N LEU A 60 7.55 3.40 5.29
CA LEU A 60 7.80 4.61 4.48
C LEU A 60 7.61 4.39 2.98
N GLY A 61 7.80 3.17 2.49
CA GLY A 61 7.57 2.83 1.08
C GLY A 61 6.10 2.93 0.68
N ASP A 62 5.19 2.73 1.63
CA ASP A 62 3.75 2.79 1.36
C ASP A 62 3.25 4.18 1.05
N ALA A 63 3.96 5.23 1.50
CA ALA A 63 3.58 6.62 1.27
C ALA A 63 3.51 6.98 -0.23
N THR A 64 4.10 6.17 -1.10
CA THR A 64 4.12 6.36 -2.57
C THR A 64 3.07 5.52 -3.31
N MET A 65 2.26 4.70 -2.62
CA MET A 65 1.31 3.79 -3.27
C MET A 65 0.24 4.49 -4.11
N ALA A 66 -0.08 5.75 -3.85
CA ALA A 66 -1.03 6.52 -4.66
C ALA A 66 -0.37 7.26 -5.84
N ASP A 67 0.96 7.28 -5.90
CA ASP A 67 1.68 8.04 -6.92
C ASP A 67 1.39 7.47 -8.30
N GLY A 68 1.05 8.35 -9.25
CA GLY A 68 0.69 7.97 -10.62
C GLY A 68 -0.75 7.46 -10.82
N MET A 69 -1.58 7.39 -9.76
CA MET A 69 -3.00 7.01 -9.90
C MET A 69 -3.86 8.09 -10.58
N GLY A 70 -3.40 9.35 -10.60
CA GLY A 70 -4.16 10.48 -11.16
C GLY A 70 -5.33 10.93 -10.28
N MET A 71 -5.23 10.73 -8.97
CA MET A 71 -6.23 11.15 -7.99
C MET A 71 -6.01 12.62 -7.61
N ALA A 72 -7.09 13.38 -7.44
CA ALA A 72 -7.02 14.81 -7.13
C ALA A 72 -6.56 15.07 -5.68
N ARG A 73 -6.92 14.18 -4.75
CA ARG A 73 -6.57 14.31 -3.34
C ARG A 73 -6.16 12.95 -2.77
N VAL A 74 -5.07 12.94 -2.00
CA VAL A 74 -4.58 11.76 -1.30
C VAL A 74 -4.38 12.12 0.16
N HIS A 75 -5.09 11.43 1.06
CA HIS A 75 -4.89 11.51 2.50
C HIS A 75 -4.08 10.30 2.96
N LYS A 76 -2.93 10.52 3.59
CA LYS A 76 -1.99 9.47 3.96
C LYS A 76 -1.97 9.28 5.48
N ILE A 77 -2.31 8.08 5.94
CA ILE A 77 -2.24 7.69 7.36
C ILE A 77 -1.17 6.62 7.52
N GLY A 78 -0.15 6.94 8.33
CA GLY A 78 0.97 6.07 8.63
C GLY A 78 0.80 5.34 9.96
N PHE A 79 1.05 4.04 10.00
CA PHE A 79 1.09 3.23 11.23
C PHE A 79 2.55 3.01 11.63
N LEU A 80 2.97 3.58 12.76
CA LEU A 80 4.29 3.34 13.34
C LEU A 80 4.16 2.29 14.46
N ASN A 81 4.22 1.03 14.06
CA ASN A 81 4.03 -0.15 14.94
C ASN A 81 5.28 -0.46 15.79
N GLU A 82 5.92 0.57 16.33
CA GLU A 82 7.06 0.44 17.24
C GLU A 82 6.58 0.54 18.69
N THR A 83 7.06 -0.35 19.55
CA THR A 83 6.72 -0.36 20.99
C THR A 83 7.78 0.30 21.85
N ALA A 84 9.03 0.30 21.39
CA ALA A 84 10.15 0.86 22.12
C ALA A 84 10.32 2.36 21.82
N ALA A 85 10.40 3.18 22.86
CA ALA A 85 10.39 4.64 22.74
C ALA A 85 11.55 5.19 21.89
N GLU A 86 12.74 4.58 21.99
CA GLU A 86 13.91 4.92 21.20
C GLU A 86 13.71 4.64 19.71
N ARG A 87 13.00 3.56 19.35
CA ARG A 87 12.68 3.22 17.96
C ARG A 87 11.61 4.15 17.39
N ILE A 88 10.63 4.53 18.20
CA ILE A 88 9.65 5.57 17.84
C ILE A 88 10.38 6.88 17.56
N ALA A 89 11.21 7.35 18.49
CA ALA A 89 11.95 8.60 18.37
C ALA A 89 12.85 8.63 17.12
N ALA A 90 13.51 7.51 16.80
CA ALA A 90 14.37 7.39 15.61
C ALA A 90 13.60 7.47 14.28
N ARG A 91 12.30 7.16 14.25
CA ARG A 91 11.52 7.01 13.01
C ARG A 91 10.43 8.05 12.84
N ILE A 92 9.88 8.59 13.93
CA ILE A 92 8.69 9.44 13.92
C ILE A 92 8.84 10.68 13.03
N ALA A 93 10.02 11.30 12.98
CA ALA A 93 10.28 12.44 12.12
C ALA A 93 10.10 12.11 10.63
N LYS A 94 10.56 10.94 10.20
CA LYS A 94 10.40 10.47 8.81
C LYS A 94 8.94 10.16 8.48
N TYR A 95 8.21 9.54 9.42
CA TYR A 95 6.80 9.24 9.23
C TYR A 95 5.95 10.52 9.16
N ARG A 96 6.20 11.50 10.04
CA ARG A 96 5.51 12.80 9.99
C ARG A 96 5.78 13.60 8.73
N ALA A 97 6.93 13.39 8.08
CA ALA A 97 7.23 14.01 6.79
C ALA A 97 6.54 13.29 5.62
N ALA A 98 6.25 11.99 5.75
CA ALA A 98 5.70 11.16 4.67
C ALA A 98 4.17 11.00 4.71
N PHE A 99 3.56 11.14 5.88
CA PHE A 99 2.12 10.92 6.13
C PHE A 99 1.47 12.15 6.77
N ASP A 100 0.19 12.39 6.45
CA ASP A 100 -0.59 13.50 7.02
C ASP A 100 -0.93 13.26 8.49
N ALA A 101 -1.12 11.99 8.89
CA ALA A 101 -1.26 11.59 10.28
C ALA A 101 -0.46 10.31 10.55
N VAL A 102 0.05 10.19 11.78
CA VAL A 102 0.81 9.02 12.22
C VAL A 102 0.15 8.45 13.47
N ILE A 103 -0.22 7.18 13.39
CA ILE A 103 -0.74 6.38 14.49
C ILE A 103 0.44 5.64 15.12
N LEU A 104 0.58 5.72 16.44
CA LEU A 104 1.66 5.08 17.19
C LEU A 104 1.19 3.76 17.82
N GLY A 105 2.06 2.75 17.76
CA GLY A 105 1.79 1.43 18.30
C GLY A 105 0.84 0.62 17.42
N ASP A 106 0.63 -0.64 17.82
CA ASP A 106 -0.32 -1.54 17.18
C ASP A 106 -1.72 -1.31 17.79
N ILE A 107 -2.51 -0.44 17.16
CA ILE A 107 -3.87 -0.10 17.60
C ILE A 107 -4.90 -0.45 16.54
N SER A 108 -6.17 -0.47 16.96
CA SER A 108 -7.30 -0.75 16.07
C SER A 108 -7.50 0.34 15.00
N PHE A 109 -8.23 -0.01 13.94
CA PHE A 109 -8.60 0.88 12.84
C PHE A 109 -9.73 1.88 13.20
N GLU A 110 -10.05 2.04 14.48
CA GLU A 110 -11.17 2.89 14.93
C GLU A 110 -11.04 4.35 14.48
N PHE A 111 -9.82 4.91 14.55
CA PHE A 111 -9.55 6.26 14.03
C PHE A 111 -9.86 6.36 12.54
N VAL A 112 -9.37 5.41 11.74
CA VAL A 112 -9.59 5.36 10.29
C VAL A 112 -11.08 5.19 9.97
N ARG A 113 -11.79 4.36 10.73
CA ARG A 113 -13.25 4.15 10.59
C ARG A 113 -14.04 5.43 10.87
N GLY A 114 -13.58 6.27 11.79
CA GLY A 114 -14.19 7.58 12.05
C GLY A 114 -14.10 8.51 10.85
N LEU A 115 -12.99 8.49 10.11
CA LEU A 115 -12.76 9.37 8.96
C LEU A 115 -13.69 9.07 7.77
N THR A 116 -14.10 7.82 7.58
CA THR A 116 -14.94 7.42 6.45
C THR A 116 -16.44 7.64 6.68
N ARG A 117 -16.83 8.12 7.86
CA ARG A 117 -18.22 8.42 8.24
C ARG A 117 -18.56 9.91 8.19
N LEU A 118 -17.58 10.75 7.85
CA LEU A 118 -17.73 12.19 7.63
C LEU A 118 -18.17 12.47 6.20
#